data_AF-A0AA40ELY6-F1
#
_entry.id   AF-A0AA40ELY6-F1
#
_cell.length_a   1.000
_cell.length_b   1.000
_cell.length_c   1.000
_cell.angle_alpha   90.00
_cell.angle_beta   90.00
_cell.angle_gamma   90.00
#
_symmetry.space_group_name_H-M   'P 1'
#
loop_
_entity.id
_entity.type
_entity.pdbx_description
1 polymer ?
#
loop_
_entity_poly.entity_id
_entity_poly.type
_entity_poly.pdbx_seq_one_letter_code
_entity_poly.pdbx_strand_id
1 'polypeptide(L)' 'RDAIDITRHLGLNYLWIDSLCILQCCEEDWRHESAAMTEVYGNAHINIAATSAEDGRSGCFTNR' A
#
# COMPACT_ATOMS: atom_id res chain seq x y z
N ARG A 1 -9.60 0.49 -1.69
CA ARG A 1 -10.82 0.44 -0.85
C ARG A 1 -10.60 -0.47 0.35
N ASP A 2 -10.44 -1.77 0.12
CA ASP A 2 -10.34 -2.77 1.19
C ASP A 2 -9.19 -2.51 2.18
N ALA A 3 -8.03 -2.07 1.69
CA ALA A 3 -6.91 -1.68 2.56
C ALA A 3 -7.29 -0.58 3.57
N ILE A 4 -8.12 0.40 3.16
CA ILE A 4 -8.60 1.48 4.05
C ILE A 4 -9.51 0.89 5.13
N ASP A 5 -10.40 -0.03 4.75
CA ASP A 5 -11.31 -0.67 5.70
C ASP A 5 -10.55 -1.53 6.71
N ILE A 6 -9.54 -2.27 6.26
CA ILE A 6 -8.63 -3.05 7.13
C ILE A 6 -7.89 -2.11 8.09
N THR A 7 -7.26 -1.04 7.60
CA THR A 7 -6.53 -0.07 8.43
C THR A 7 -7.41 0.53 9.51
N ARG A 8 -8.64 0.94 9.15
CA ARG A 8 -9.61 1.51 10.10
C ARG A 8 -10.09 0.49 11.14
N HIS A 9 -10.34 -0.76 10.76
CA HIS A 9 -10.71 -1.82 11.70
C HIS A 9 -9.59 -2.14 12.70
N LEU A 10 -8.34 -1.93 12.31
CA LEU A 10 -7.18 -2.08 13.18
C LEU A 10 -6.91 -0.84 14.06
N GLY A 11 -7.74 0.20 13.96
CA GLY A 11 -7.58 1.43 14.74
C GLY A 11 -6.40 2.30 14.27
N LEU A 12 -5.85 2.04 13.09
CA LEU A 12 -4.79 2.84 12.48
C LEU A 12 -5.41 3.95 11.61
N ASN A 13 -4.75 5.10 11.57
CA ASN A 13 -5.22 6.27 10.81
C ASN A 13 -4.40 6.56 9.57
N TYR A 14 -3.22 5.96 9.46
CA TYR A 14 -2.28 6.19 8.36
C TYR A 14 -2.17 4.93 7.52
N LEU A 15 -2.26 5.11 6.22
CA LEU A 15 -2.11 4.07 5.21
C LEU A 15 -1.23 4.65 4.10
N TRP A 16 -0.16 3.94 3.78
CA TRP A 16 0.70 4.25 2.65
C TRP A 16 0.43 3.26 1.52
N ILE A 17 0.26 3.77 0.30
CA ILE A 17 0.07 2.99 -0.92
C ILE A 17 0.95 3.61 -1.99
N ASP A 18 1.88 2.85 -2.55
CA ASP A 18 2.84 3.30 -3.57
C ASP A 18 2.18 4.05 -4.73
N SER A 19 1.09 3.51 -5.27
CA SER A 19 0.34 4.09 -6.39
C SER A 19 -0.32 5.43 -6.07
N LEU A 20 -0.43 5.80 -4.79
CA LEU A 20 -1.04 7.06 -4.33
C LEU A 20 -0.02 8.02 -3.74
N CYS A 21 1.03 7.50 -3.10
CA CYS A 21 2.04 8.30 -2.41
C CYS A 21 3.22 8.67 -3.32
N ILE A 22 3.41 7.98 -4.45
CA ILE A 22 4.49 8.24 -5.41
C ILE A 22 3.89 8.80 -6.71
N LEU A 23 4.48 9.85 -7.26
CA LEU A 23 4.05 10.41 -8.55
C LEU A 23 4.45 9.47 -9.71
N GLN A 24 3.50 8.66 -10.15
CA GLN A 24 3.71 7.64 -11.20
C GLN A 24 4.17 8.18 -12.56
N CYS A 25 3.93 9.47 -12.83
CA CYS A 25 4.31 10.11 -14.09
C CYS A 25 5.68 10.79 -14.04
N CYS A 26 6.39 10.75 -12.91
CA CYS A 26 7.67 11.42 -12.71
C CYS A 26 8.73 10.39 -12.30
N GLU A 27 9.66 10.10 -13.20
CA GLU A 27 10.73 9.12 -12.93
C GLU A 27 11.68 9.59 -11.81
N GLU A 28 11.91 10.89 -11.71
CA GLU A 28 12.74 11.47 -10.64
C GLU A 28 12.09 11.30 -9.27
N ASP A 29 10.80 11.62 -9.14
CA ASP A 29 10.03 11.42 -7.92
C ASP A 29 9.95 9.93 -7.56
N TRP A 30 9.67 9.08 -8.55
CA TRP A 30 9.66 7.64 -8.37
C TRP A 30 10.99 7.13 -7.82
N ARG A 31 12.14 7.58 -8.36
CA ARG A 31 13.46 7.20 -7.87
C ARG A 31 13.71 7.64 -6.43
N HIS A 32 13.21 8.81 -6.06
CA HIS A 32 13.36 9.33 -4.70
C HIS A 32 12.52 8.53 -3.70
N GLU A 33 11.23 8.38 -3.98
CA GLU A 33 10.28 7.72 -3.08
C GLU A 33 10.47 6.20 -3.04
N SER A 34 10.83 5.56 -4.18
CA SER A 34 11.12 4.12 -4.22
C SER A 34 12.34 3.75 -3.37
N ALA A 35 13.33 4.64 -3.26
CA ALA A 35 14.46 4.43 -2.38
C ALA A 35 14.05 4.38 -0.89
N ALA A 36 13.00 5.13 -0.52
CA ALA A 36 12.45 5.15 0.84
C ALA A 36 11.51 3.96 1.14
N MET A 37 11.07 3.18 0.14
CA MET A 37 10.12 2.08 0.33
C MET A 37 10.59 1.07 1.40
N THR A 38 11.90 0.78 1.45
CA THR A 38 12.46 -0.14 2.45
C THR A 38 12.21 0.37 3.87
N GLU A 39 12.39 1.67 4.10
CA GLU A 39 12.15 2.29 5.41
C GLU A 39 10.66 2.38 5.72
N VAL A 40 9.83 2.71 4.72
CA VAL A 40 8.37 2.79 4.90
C VAL A 40 7.79 1.42 5.26
N TYR A 41 8.09 0.36 4.50
CA TYR A 41 7.62 -0.99 4.80
C TYR A 41 8.26 -1.58 6.06
N GLY A 42 9.52 -1.22 6.35
CA GLY A 42 10.26 -1.71 7.51
C GLY A 42 9.80 -1.08 8.82
N ASN A 43 9.33 0.16 8.79
CA ASN A 43 8.86 0.89 9.98
C ASN A 43 7.33 0.97 10.10
N ALA A 44 6.59 0.34 9.18
CA ALA A 44 5.13 0.27 9.27
C ALA A 44 4.69 -0.57 10.48
N HIS A 45 3.55 -0.19 11.09
CA HIS A 45 2.94 -1.01 12.15
C HIS A 45 2.59 -2.42 11.66
N ILE A 46 2.08 -2.52 10.44
CA ILE A 46 1.77 -3.76 9.73
C ILE A 46 1.86 -3.54 8.21
N ASN A 47 2.02 -4.62 7.46
CA ASN A 47 1.94 -4.62 6.00
C ASN A 47 0.74 -5.44 5.54
N ILE A 48 -0.07 -4.89 4.63
CA ILE A 48 -1.26 -5.56 4.05
C ILE A 48 -0.88 -6.08 2.67
N ALA A 49 -1.00 -7.39 2.45
CA ALA A 49 -0.71 -8.01 1.16
C ALA A 49 -1.92 -8.81 0.65
N ALA A 50 -2.45 -8.44 -0.52
CA ALA A 50 -3.52 -9.16 -1.21
C ALA A 50 -2.94 -10.32 -2.03
N THR A 51 -2.36 -11.34 -1.37
CA THR A 51 -1.63 -12.43 -2.06
C THR A 51 -2.49 -13.31 -2.95
N SER A 52 -3.82 -13.25 -2.82
CA SER A 52 -4.78 -13.97 -3.67
C SER A 52 -5.28 -13.13 -4.86
N ALA A 53 -4.85 -11.87 -4.98
CA ALA A 53 -5.18 -10.99 -6.10
C ALA A 53 -4.14 -11.15 -7.24
N GLU A 54 -4.61 -11.14 -8.48
CA GLU A 54 -3.74 -11.18 -9.66
C GLU A 54 -3.05 -9.82 -9.90
N ASP A 55 -3.75 -8.72 -9.61
CA ASP A 55 -3.26 -7.36 -9.77
C ASP A 55 -3.92 -6.41 -8.75
N GLY A 56 -3.51 -5.14 -8.75
CA GLY A 56 -4.07 -4.11 -7.89
C GLY A 56 -5.52 -3.70 -8.19
N ARG A 57 -6.16 -4.27 -9.22
CA ARG A 57 -7.60 -4.08 -9.49
C ARG A 57 -8.43 -5.05 -8.65
N SER A 58 -7.84 -6.15 -8.21
CA SER A 58 -8.44 -7.10 -7.29
C SER A 58 -8.22 -6.70 -5.83
N GLY A 59 -9.22 -6.95 -4.99
CA GLY A 59 -9.25 -6.52 -3.60
C GLY A 59 -8.52 -7.45 -2.62
N CYS A 60 -8.56 -7.10 -1.34
CA CYS A 60 -8.02 -7.94 -0.25
C CYS A 60 -9.02 -9.04 0.18
N PHE A 61 -10.29 -8.90 -0.18
CA PHE A 61 -11.35 -9.83 0.18
C PHE A 61 -11.70 -10.74 -0.99
N THR A 62 -11.71 -12.05 -0.75
CA THR A 62 -12.24 -13.04 -1.68
C THR A 62 -13.61 -13.50 -1.21
N ASN A 63 -14.55 -13.72 -2.14
CA ASN A 63 -15.77 -14.44 -1.82
C ASN A 63 -15.40 -15.91 -1.57
N ARG A 64 -15.83 -16.42 -0.42
CA ARG A 64 -15.68 -17.84 -0.04
C ARG A 64 -16.75 -18.70 -0.70
#